data_AF-A0A135LWC9-F1
#
_entry.id   AF-A0A135LWC9-F1
#
_cell.length_a   1.000
_cell.length_b   1.000
_cell.length_c   1.000
_cell.angle_alpha   90.00
_cell.angle_beta   90.00
_cell.angle_gamma   90.00
#
_symmetry.space_group_name_H-M   'P 1'
#
loop_
_entity.id
_entity.type
_entity.pdbx_description
1 polymer ?
#
loop_
_entity_poly.entity_id
_entity_poly.type
_entity_poly.pdbx_seq_one_letter_code
_entity_poly.pdbx_strand_id
1 'polypeptide(L)'
;MAKNFNILVLPGDGIGPEVMAEAVKVLKTFETPERKFELRQELIGGCSIDAHGKPVTEEVKQAALDSDAVLFAAVGGPKWDNQRRGLDGPEGGLLQLRKAMDIYANLRPCSSTSPSASIAKEFSPFKHEIIEGVDFVVVRENCGGAYFGRKVEEETYAMDEWGYSEAEIQRVTRLSAEVALRHNPPWPVISLDKANVLASSRLWRRVVDKTMAAEYPQVKLVHQLADSASLILATNPRSLNGVILADNTFGDMISDQAGSIVGTLGVLPSASLNGLPGDKTMKTRPYGLYEPTHGSAPTIAGQNIANPVAMILCVALMFRYSLSMEDEARRVEDAVRKVLDSGIRTPDLGDTSVLLPSFLSMSEIPPLKPRASTPSQSPPDESPTRSRALNMSSQTPNIPSTPATALYHPTRLPNTPGSCALRLENLEQQTSATKSELMASIAADICATFISIAKYSEDGTLHAQHTGVIDMVIQTIRDTDVKQRHLLDRQVRRLRKEKKWIRKKYSRLAGQADGLGRTYQTKARKLKIALREAQGEVMRLQNERDMLQAFLKNRGYALNDNVDGKGEEVDGEYELAEEDETANDEDL
;
A
#
# COMPACT_ATOMS: atom_id res chain seq x y z
N MET A 1 21.58 -29.60 16.34
CA MET A 1 20.57 -29.97 15.33
C MET A 1 20.37 -28.75 14.44
N ALA A 2 20.27 -28.93 13.12
CA ALA A 2 19.96 -27.81 12.23
C ALA A 2 18.58 -27.23 12.59
N LYS A 3 18.46 -25.90 12.59
CA LYS A 3 17.18 -25.22 12.74
C LYS A 3 16.45 -25.30 11.39
N ASN A 4 15.38 -26.06 11.35
CA ASN A 4 14.55 -26.19 10.16
C ASN A 4 13.38 -25.21 10.25
N PHE A 5 13.15 -24.48 9.17
CA PHE A 5 12.00 -23.60 9.03
C PHE A 5 11.04 -24.14 7.98
N ASN A 6 9.79 -24.38 8.35
CA ASN A 6 8.76 -24.86 7.43
C ASN A 6 8.10 -23.65 6.74
N ILE A 7 8.25 -23.54 5.42
CA ILE A 7 7.71 -22.42 4.64
C ILE A 7 6.69 -22.95 3.64
N LEU A 8 5.44 -22.52 3.75
CA LEU A 8 4.43 -22.77 2.73
C LEU A 8 4.64 -21.76 1.59
N VAL A 9 4.73 -22.27 0.37
CA VAL A 9 4.93 -21.48 -0.85
C VAL A 9 3.66 -21.57 -1.70
N LEU A 10 3.03 -20.43 -1.93
CA LEU A 10 1.79 -20.27 -2.67
C LEU A 10 2.01 -19.33 -3.86
N PRO A 11 2.51 -19.82 -5.01
CA PRO A 11 2.79 -18.96 -6.15
C PRO A 11 1.51 -18.39 -6.79
N GLY A 12 0.41 -19.16 -6.77
CA GLY A 12 -0.87 -18.75 -7.32
C GLY A 12 -0.86 -18.53 -8.84
N ASP A 13 -1.45 -17.43 -9.30
CA ASP A 13 -1.82 -17.19 -10.70
C ASP A 13 -0.98 -16.10 -11.40
N GLY A 14 -1.04 -16.08 -12.74
CA GLY A 14 -0.41 -15.05 -13.56
C GLY A 14 1.12 -15.02 -13.43
N ILE A 15 1.69 -13.86 -13.08
CA ILE A 15 3.14 -13.71 -12.84
C ILE A 15 3.62 -14.37 -11.54
N GLY A 16 2.69 -14.83 -10.69
CA GLY A 16 2.99 -15.36 -9.36
C GLY A 16 4.07 -16.45 -9.34
N PRO A 17 3.99 -17.50 -10.19
CA PRO A 17 5.04 -18.50 -10.35
C PRO A 17 6.43 -17.94 -10.68
N GLU A 18 6.52 -16.94 -11.58
CA GLU A 18 7.79 -16.37 -12.02
C GLU A 18 8.48 -15.59 -10.88
N VAL A 19 7.75 -14.67 -10.23
CA VAL A 19 8.32 -13.85 -9.15
C VAL A 19 8.62 -14.69 -7.90
N MET A 20 7.83 -15.72 -7.63
CA MET A 20 8.07 -16.65 -6.53
C MET A 20 9.34 -17.47 -6.75
N ALA A 21 9.59 -17.93 -7.98
CA ALA A 21 10.80 -18.68 -8.31
C ALA A 21 12.07 -17.86 -7.97
N GLU A 22 12.10 -16.58 -8.30
CA GLU A 22 13.23 -15.69 -7.98
C GLU A 22 13.37 -15.46 -6.47
N ALA A 23 12.26 -15.26 -5.75
CA ALA A 23 12.29 -15.13 -4.29
C ALA A 23 12.79 -16.40 -3.58
N VAL A 24 12.41 -17.58 -4.07
CA VAL A 24 12.91 -18.86 -3.55
C VAL A 24 14.42 -19.03 -3.79
N LYS A 25 14.95 -18.58 -4.94
CA LYS A 25 16.41 -18.57 -5.18
C LYS A 25 17.11 -17.71 -4.12
N VAL A 26 16.62 -16.51 -3.84
CA VAL A 26 17.18 -15.62 -2.80
C VAL A 26 17.10 -16.29 -1.42
N LEU A 27 15.96 -16.85 -1.04
CA LEU A 27 15.77 -17.55 0.24
C LEU A 27 16.80 -18.68 0.43
N LYS A 28 17.01 -19.51 -0.59
CA LYS A 28 17.96 -20.63 -0.55
C LYS A 28 19.41 -20.20 -0.35
N THR A 29 19.80 -18.98 -0.73
CA THR A 29 21.16 -18.47 -0.46
C THR A 29 21.50 -18.32 1.02
N PHE A 30 20.49 -18.31 1.89
CA PHE A 30 20.65 -18.21 3.34
C PHE A 30 20.70 -19.56 4.05
N GLU A 31 20.64 -20.69 3.32
CA GLU A 31 20.85 -22.01 3.91
C GLU A 31 22.29 -22.19 4.41
N THR A 32 22.43 -22.86 5.54
CA THR A 32 23.72 -23.27 6.12
C THR A 32 23.61 -24.71 6.62
N PRO A 33 24.70 -25.40 6.99
CA PRO A 33 24.60 -26.70 7.65
C PRO A 33 23.72 -26.68 8.91
N GLU A 34 23.62 -25.52 9.58
CA GLU A 34 22.84 -25.32 10.80
C GLU A 34 21.45 -24.71 10.57
N ARG A 35 21.09 -24.32 9.34
CA ARG A 35 19.81 -23.70 9.00
C ARG A 35 19.29 -24.16 7.64
N LYS A 36 18.09 -24.74 7.62
CA LYS A 36 17.41 -25.20 6.41
C LYS A 36 16.01 -24.62 6.28
N PHE A 37 15.55 -24.43 5.04
CA PHE A 37 14.19 -24.00 4.71
C PHE A 37 13.47 -25.13 3.98
N GLU A 38 12.54 -25.78 4.66
CA GLU A 38 11.71 -26.84 4.09
C GLU A 38 10.53 -26.19 3.38
N LEU A 39 10.55 -26.22 2.05
CA LEU A 39 9.54 -25.56 1.22
C LEU A 39 8.44 -26.56 0.84
N ARG A 40 7.20 -26.26 1.23
CA ARG A 40 6.01 -26.97 0.76
C ARG A 40 5.29 -26.08 -0.25
N GLN A 41 5.23 -26.49 -1.52
CA GLN A 41 4.49 -25.74 -2.53
C GLN A 41 3.06 -26.29 -2.68
N GLU A 42 2.07 -25.40 -2.69
CA GLU A 42 0.65 -25.75 -2.83
C GLU A 42 -0.07 -24.78 -3.77
N LEU A 43 -1.30 -25.13 -4.17
CA LEU A 43 -2.14 -24.33 -5.08
C LEU A 43 -3.08 -23.40 -4.31
N ILE A 44 -3.31 -22.21 -4.87
CA ILE A 44 -4.29 -21.22 -4.38
C ILE A 44 -4.78 -20.36 -5.55
N GLY A 45 -6.01 -19.85 -5.45
CA GLY A 45 -6.62 -19.00 -6.48
C GLY A 45 -7.16 -19.79 -7.65
N GLY A 46 -7.03 -19.22 -8.84
CA GLY A 46 -7.55 -19.76 -10.09
C GLY A 46 -6.97 -21.14 -10.44
N CYS A 47 -5.65 -21.33 -10.24
CA CYS A 47 -5.00 -22.63 -10.44
C CYS A 47 -5.55 -23.72 -9.50
N SER A 48 -5.92 -23.37 -8.27
CA SER A 48 -6.61 -24.28 -7.35
C SER A 48 -8.05 -24.54 -7.78
N ILE A 49 -8.75 -23.55 -8.33
CA ILE A 49 -10.09 -23.76 -8.89
C ILE A 49 -10.03 -24.74 -10.06
N ASP A 50 -9.07 -24.57 -10.96
CA ASP A 50 -8.90 -25.46 -12.11
C ASP A 50 -8.62 -26.91 -11.67
N ALA A 51 -7.81 -27.10 -10.61
CA ALA A 51 -7.41 -28.42 -10.15
C ALA A 51 -8.41 -29.09 -9.18
N HIS A 52 -9.10 -28.30 -8.35
CA HIS A 52 -9.84 -28.79 -7.18
C HIS A 52 -11.27 -28.23 -7.09
N GLY A 53 -11.67 -27.34 -7.99
CA GLY A 53 -12.98 -26.67 -7.96
C GLY A 53 -13.15 -25.69 -6.79
N LYS A 54 -12.07 -25.36 -6.06
CA LYS A 54 -12.07 -24.45 -4.92
C LYS A 54 -10.86 -23.52 -4.98
N PRO A 55 -10.98 -22.25 -4.55
CA PRO A 55 -9.85 -21.30 -4.58
C PRO A 55 -8.78 -21.61 -3.52
N VAL A 56 -9.12 -22.36 -2.48
CA VAL A 56 -8.16 -22.89 -1.49
C VAL A 56 -8.78 -24.13 -0.84
N THR A 57 -7.99 -25.19 -0.62
CA THR A 57 -8.47 -26.41 0.03
C THR A 57 -8.23 -26.38 1.54
N GLU A 58 -8.88 -27.27 2.29
CA GLU A 58 -8.65 -27.38 3.74
C GLU A 58 -7.24 -27.88 4.06
N GLU A 59 -6.66 -28.71 3.20
CA GLU A 59 -5.28 -29.19 3.32
C GLU A 59 -4.29 -28.04 3.21
N VAL A 60 -4.54 -27.06 2.34
CA VAL A 60 -3.70 -25.86 2.20
C VAL A 60 -3.86 -24.92 3.41
N LYS A 61 -5.08 -24.77 3.94
CA LYS A 61 -5.30 -24.01 5.18
C LYS A 61 -4.56 -24.64 6.36
N GLN A 62 -4.62 -25.96 6.49
CA GLN A 62 -3.89 -26.69 7.53
C GLN A 62 -2.38 -26.56 7.32
N ALA A 63 -1.89 -26.68 6.08
CA ALA A 63 -0.48 -26.46 5.76
C ALA A 63 0.02 -25.08 6.18
N ALA A 64 -0.82 -24.05 6.02
CA ALA A 64 -0.49 -22.69 6.41
C ALA A 64 -0.41 -22.52 7.92
N LEU A 65 -1.29 -23.18 8.68
CA LEU A 65 -1.27 -23.21 10.14
C LEU A 65 -0.07 -23.99 10.70
N ASP A 66 0.37 -25.04 10.01
CA ASP A 66 1.51 -25.88 10.40
C ASP A 66 2.87 -25.28 10.02
N SER A 67 2.87 -24.20 9.23
CA SER A 67 4.09 -23.57 8.71
C SER A 67 4.57 -22.42 9.61
N ASP A 68 5.87 -22.19 9.60
CA ASP A 68 6.48 -21.06 10.32
C ASP A 68 6.20 -19.72 9.63
N ALA A 69 6.01 -19.75 8.31
CA ALA A 69 5.62 -18.62 7.48
C ALA A 69 5.00 -19.09 6.16
N VAL A 70 4.22 -18.20 5.54
CA VAL A 70 3.63 -18.40 4.21
C VAL A 70 4.17 -17.34 3.27
N LEU A 71 4.76 -17.75 2.15
CA LEU A 71 5.08 -16.89 1.02
C LEU A 71 3.97 -17.02 0.00
N PHE A 72 3.33 -15.91 -0.35
CA PHE A 72 2.25 -15.86 -1.32
C PHE A 72 2.57 -14.81 -2.40
N ALA A 73 2.37 -15.12 -3.68
CA ALA A 73 2.63 -14.15 -4.75
C ALA A 73 1.36 -13.43 -5.22
N ALA A 74 0.51 -14.07 -6.02
CA ALA A 74 -0.69 -13.41 -6.56
C ALA A 74 -1.80 -14.40 -6.92
N VAL A 75 -3.05 -13.94 -6.95
CA VAL A 75 -4.20 -14.72 -7.43
C VAL A 75 -5.09 -13.89 -8.35
N GLY A 76 -5.86 -14.59 -9.18
CA GLY A 76 -6.87 -14.00 -10.05
C GLY A 76 -6.43 -13.83 -11.50
N GLY A 77 -7.41 -13.59 -12.37
CA GLY A 77 -7.20 -13.35 -13.79
C GLY A 77 -8.51 -13.45 -14.59
N PRO A 78 -8.55 -12.92 -15.82
CA PRO A 78 -9.77 -12.84 -16.63
C PRO A 78 -10.50 -14.17 -16.84
N LYS A 79 -9.75 -15.28 -16.83
CA LYS A 79 -10.27 -16.64 -16.98
C LYS A 79 -11.38 -16.97 -15.98
N TRP A 80 -11.31 -16.42 -14.76
CA TRP A 80 -12.23 -16.76 -13.66
C TRP A 80 -13.18 -15.61 -13.31
N ASP A 81 -13.32 -14.57 -14.15
CA ASP A 81 -14.15 -13.40 -13.85
C ASP A 81 -15.62 -13.77 -13.58
N ASN A 82 -16.15 -14.76 -14.29
CA ASN A 82 -17.53 -15.25 -14.09
C ASN A 82 -17.74 -15.98 -12.75
N GLN A 83 -16.64 -16.33 -12.06
CA GLN A 83 -16.62 -17.01 -10.76
C GLN A 83 -16.28 -16.05 -9.61
N ARG A 84 -16.09 -14.75 -9.87
CA ARG A 84 -15.89 -13.73 -8.82
C ARG A 84 -17.18 -13.50 -8.05
N ARG A 85 -17.45 -14.36 -7.07
CA ARG A 85 -18.56 -14.22 -6.13
C ARG A 85 -18.05 -14.42 -4.71
N GLY A 86 -17.79 -13.31 -4.02
CA GLY A 86 -17.35 -13.32 -2.62
C GLY A 86 -16.15 -14.24 -2.36
N LEU A 87 -16.31 -15.17 -1.42
CA LEU A 87 -15.25 -16.07 -0.96
C LEU A 87 -14.95 -17.24 -1.91
N ASP A 88 -15.79 -17.46 -2.92
CA ASP A 88 -15.68 -18.63 -3.80
C ASP A 88 -14.86 -18.36 -5.08
N GLY A 89 -14.56 -17.08 -5.36
CA GLY A 89 -13.69 -16.68 -6.47
C GLY A 89 -12.19 -16.82 -6.13
N PRO A 90 -11.29 -16.60 -7.11
CA PRO A 90 -9.84 -16.72 -6.92
C PRO A 90 -9.32 -15.90 -5.72
N GLU A 91 -9.72 -14.62 -5.63
CA GLU A 91 -9.35 -13.72 -4.54
C GLU A 91 -9.96 -14.15 -3.19
N GLY A 92 -11.08 -14.88 -3.23
CA GLY A 92 -11.73 -15.46 -2.07
C GLY A 92 -10.84 -16.48 -1.35
N GLY A 93 -9.96 -17.18 -2.07
CA GLY A 93 -8.98 -18.10 -1.47
C GLY A 93 -8.03 -17.40 -0.49
N LEU A 94 -7.56 -16.22 -0.85
CA LEU A 94 -6.69 -15.40 0.01
C LEU A 94 -7.44 -14.90 1.25
N LEU A 95 -8.69 -14.45 1.10
CA LEU A 95 -9.53 -14.02 2.23
C LEU A 95 -9.80 -15.18 3.21
N GLN A 96 -10.11 -16.37 2.68
CA GLN A 96 -10.29 -17.57 3.48
C GLN A 96 -9.01 -17.94 4.24
N LEU A 97 -7.85 -17.86 3.59
CA LEU A 97 -6.56 -18.16 4.21
C LEU A 97 -6.21 -17.16 5.32
N ARG A 98 -6.41 -15.85 5.06
CA ARG A 98 -6.22 -14.78 6.07
C ARG A 98 -7.04 -15.04 7.33
N LYS A 99 -8.31 -15.40 7.15
CA LYS A 99 -9.21 -15.73 8.26
C LYS A 99 -8.80 -17.02 8.98
N ALA A 100 -8.42 -18.06 8.25
CA ALA A 100 -8.00 -19.34 8.84
C ALA A 100 -6.76 -19.16 9.74
N MET A 101 -5.80 -18.34 9.32
CA MET A 101 -4.59 -18.04 10.08
C MET A 101 -4.78 -16.94 11.15
N ASP A 102 -5.92 -16.24 11.14
CA ASP A 102 -6.20 -15.05 11.95
C ASP A 102 -5.07 -13.99 11.88
N ILE A 103 -4.52 -13.80 10.68
CA ILE A 103 -3.46 -12.81 10.39
C ILE A 103 -4.05 -11.40 10.26
N TYR A 104 -4.53 -10.90 11.41
CA TYR A 104 -5.37 -9.72 11.54
C TYR A 104 -4.70 -8.39 11.24
N ALA A 105 -3.37 -8.31 11.20
CA ALA A 105 -2.65 -7.06 10.95
C ALA A 105 -1.84 -7.14 9.66
N ASN A 106 -2.23 -6.36 8.64
CA ASN A 106 -1.48 -6.22 7.41
C ASN A 106 -0.60 -4.96 7.47
N LEU A 107 0.70 -5.13 7.29
CA LEU A 107 1.73 -4.10 7.32
C LEU A 107 2.18 -3.84 5.88
N ARG A 108 2.03 -2.59 5.44
CA ARG A 108 2.47 -2.12 4.12
C ARG A 108 3.37 -0.89 4.29
N PRO A 109 4.70 -1.07 4.28
CA PRO A 109 5.64 0.03 4.39
C PRO A 109 5.64 0.89 3.11
N CYS A 110 5.75 2.20 3.27
CA CYS A 110 5.89 3.16 2.19
C CYS A 110 6.98 4.17 2.57
N SER A 111 8.06 4.18 1.80
CA SER A 111 9.19 5.07 2.03
C SER A 111 9.70 5.63 0.71
N SER A 112 9.99 6.92 0.71
CA SER A 112 10.64 7.59 -0.43
C SER A 112 12.10 7.19 -0.62
N THR A 113 12.67 6.42 0.32
CA THR A 113 14.09 5.99 0.27
C THR A 113 14.25 4.48 0.16
N SER A 114 13.19 3.70 0.38
CA SER A 114 13.21 2.24 0.36
C SER A 114 12.17 1.70 -0.62
N PRO A 115 12.53 0.75 -1.51
CA PRO A 115 13.84 0.08 -1.57
C PRO A 115 14.96 0.89 -2.23
N SER A 116 14.64 1.98 -2.93
CA SER A 116 15.64 2.90 -3.48
C SER A 116 15.05 4.31 -3.64
N ALA A 117 15.82 5.31 -3.20
CA ALA A 117 15.49 6.71 -3.40
C ALA A 117 15.49 7.11 -4.90
N SER A 118 16.33 6.45 -5.71
CA SER A 118 16.37 6.72 -7.16
C SER A 118 15.07 6.30 -7.84
N ILE A 119 14.51 5.15 -7.45
CA ILE A 119 13.24 4.66 -7.97
C ILE A 119 12.10 5.61 -7.61
N ALA A 120 11.96 5.98 -6.33
CA ALA A 120 10.93 6.92 -5.92
C ALA A 120 11.05 8.28 -6.63
N LYS A 121 12.27 8.76 -6.85
CA LYS A 121 12.51 10.03 -7.56
C LYS A 121 12.11 9.98 -9.05
N GLU A 122 12.32 8.84 -9.71
CA GLU A 122 12.15 8.72 -11.16
C GLU A 122 10.75 8.25 -11.57
N PHE A 123 10.14 7.33 -10.81
CA PHE A 123 8.88 6.69 -11.17
C PHE A 123 7.66 7.23 -10.42
N SER A 124 7.87 8.01 -9.36
CA SER A 124 6.74 8.64 -8.67
C SER A 124 6.05 9.66 -9.60
N PRO A 125 4.71 9.66 -9.69
CA PRO A 125 3.97 10.69 -10.41
C PRO A 125 3.95 12.03 -9.67
N PHE A 126 4.45 12.07 -8.43
CA PHE A 126 4.53 13.28 -7.62
C PHE A 126 5.85 14.01 -7.83
N LYS A 127 5.83 15.32 -7.60
CA LYS A 127 7.06 16.10 -7.57
C LYS A 127 7.97 15.61 -6.44
N HIS A 128 9.27 15.52 -6.72
CA HIS A 128 10.24 14.99 -5.76
C HIS A 128 10.19 15.72 -4.41
N GLU A 129 10.07 17.05 -4.40
CA GLU A 129 10.02 17.84 -3.16
C GLU A 129 8.78 17.57 -2.27
N ILE A 130 7.74 16.92 -2.81
CA ILE A 130 6.55 16.52 -2.06
C ILE A 130 6.77 15.17 -1.36
N ILE A 131 7.45 14.24 -2.02
CA ILE A 131 7.64 12.87 -1.54
C ILE A 131 8.95 12.67 -0.77
N GLU A 132 9.95 13.52 -0.97
CA GLU A 132 11.24 13.40 -0.27
C GLU A 132 11.04 13.40 1.25
N GLY A 133 11.55 12.36 1.92
CA GLY A 133 11.42 12.20 3.36
C GLY A 133 10.09 11.60 3.83
N VAL A 134 9.23 11.13 2.90
CA VAL A 134 8.09 10.29 3.27
C VAL A 134 8.60 8.95 3.80
N ASP A 135 8.11 8.57 4.98
CA ASP A 135 8.43 7.31 5.64
C ASP A 135 7.32 6.94 6.64
N PHE A 136 6.51 5.96 6.28
CA PHE A 136 5.44 5.43 7.14
C PHE A 136 5.15 3.96 6.84
N VAL A 137 4.40 3.34 7.72
CA VAL A 137 3.82 2.01 7.51
C VAL A 137 2.32 2.06 7.75
N VAL A 138 1.55 1.53 6.81
CA VAL A 138 0.11 1.31 7.02
C VAL A 138 -0.06 -0.01 7.75
N VAL A 139 -0.71 0.03 8.91
CA VAL A 139 -1.18 -1.13 9.67
C VAL A 139 -2.69 -1.21 9.50
N ARG A 140 -3.12 -2.12 8.64
CA ARG A 140 -4.51 -2.39 8.26
C ARG A 140 -5.04 -3.58 9.07
N GLU A 141 -6.20 -3.42 9.71
CA GLU A 141 -6.97 -4.58 10.19
C GLU A 141 -7.40 -5.44 8.99
N ASN A 142 -7.14 -6.74 9.00
CA ASN A 142 -7.16 -7.56 7.79
C ASN A 142 -8.14 -8.74 7.83
N CYS A 143 -8.87 -8.94 8.92
CA CYS A 143 -9.74 -10.10 9.16
C CYS A 143 -11.19 -9.75 9.57
N GLY A 144 -11.54 -8.46 9.66
CA GLY A 144 -12.86 -7.97 10.04
C GLY A 144 -13.43 -6.90 9.09
N GLY A 145 -14.39 -6.13 9.59
CA GLY A 145 -15.05 -5.05 8.84
C GLY A 145 -15.89 -5.51 7.66
N ALA A 146 -16.15 -4.60 6.72
CA ALA A 146 -17.03 -4.84 5.58
C ALA A 146 -16.61 -6.01 4.67
N TYR A 147 -15.35 -6.46 4.73
CA TYR A 147 -14.84 -7.56 3.91
C TYR A 147 -15.36 -8.91 4.42
N PHE A 148 -15.49 -9.05 5.73
CA PHE A 148 -15.86 -10.31 6.41
C PHE A 148 -17.23 -10.27 7.08
N GLY A 149 -17.84 -9.09 7.18
CA GLY A 149 -19.19 -8.92 7.70
C GLY A 149 -20.24 -9.59 6.82
N ARG A 150 -21.44 -9.75 7.39
CA ARG A 150 -22.57 -10.37 6.71
C ARG A 150 -22.86 -9.66 5.39
N LYS A 151 -23.01 -10.47 4.33
CA LYS A 151 -23.37 -10.04 2.98
C LYS A 151 -24.85 -10.33 2.72
N VAL A 152 -25.56 -9.37 2.12
CA VAL A 152 -26.89 -9.55 1.55
C VAL A 152 -26.82 -9.09 0.10
N GLU A 153 -27.25 -9.93 -0.82
CA GLU A 153 -27.27 -9.65 -2.26
C GLU A 153 -28.59 -10.19 -2.83
N GLU A 154 -29.54 -9.28 -3.03
CA GLU A 154 -30.87 -9.50 -3.61
C GLU A 154 -30.99 -8.70 -4.92
N GLU A 155 -32.03 -8.96 -5.71
CA GLU A 155 -32.18 -8.36 -7.06
C GLU A 155 -32.13 -6.82 -7.08
N THR A 156 -32.65 -6.16 -6.04
CA THR A 156 -32.74 -4.70 -5.95
C THR A 156 -32.14 -4.13 -4.67
N TYR A 157 -31.49 -4.97 -3.86
CA TYR A 157 -30.95 -4.58 -2.57
C TYR A 157 -29.65 -5.33 -2.27
N ALA A 158 -28.65 -4.61 -1.78
CA ALA A 158 -27.41 -5.20 -1.30
C ALA A 158 -26.96 -4.51 -0.01
N MET A 159 -26.28 -5.26 0.86
CA MET A 159 -25.75 -4.76 2.11
C MET A 159 -24.48 -5.52 2.52
N ASP A 160 -23.48 -4.75 2.96
CA ASP A 160 -22.26 -5.24 3.58
C ASP A 160 -22.19 -4.73 5.03
N GLU A 161 -22.20 -5.64 6.01
CA GLU A 161 -22.09 -5.25 7.40
C GLU A 161 -20.67 -4.77 7.74
N TRP A 162 -20.54 -3.54 8.23
CA TRP A 162 -19.25 -2.93 8.59
C TRP A 162 -19.05 -2.89 10.12
N GLY A 163 -18.94 -4.06 10.73
CA GLY A 163 -18.81 -4.24 12.19
C GLY A 163 -17.39 -4.50 12.68
N TYR A 164 -17.12 -4.10 13.93
CA TYR A 164 -15.92 -4.46 14.71
C TYR A 164 -16.25 -4.64 16.19
N SER A 165 -15.58 -5.56 16.85
CA SER A 165 -15.56 -5.74 18.30
C SER A 165 -14.41 -4.98 18.96
N GLU A 166 -14.51 -4.71 20.28
CA GLU A 166 -13.42 -4.11 21.05
C GLU A 166 -12.14 -4.94 20.98
N ALA A 167 -12.23 -6.28 21.01
CA ALA A 167 -11.07 -7.16 20.97
C ALA A 167 -10.29 -7.07 19.64
N GLU A 168 -10.99 -6.98 18.50
CA GLU A 168 -10.38 -6.81 17.18
C GLU A 168 -9.61 -5.49 17.08
N ILE A 169 -10.18 -4.40 17.60
CA ILE A 169 -9.55 -3.08 17.57
C ILE A 169 -8.35 -3.04 18.53
N GLN A 170 -8.46 -3.63 19.72
CA GLN A 170 -7.38 -3.67 20.71
C GLN A 170 -6.12 -4.36 20.16
N ARG A 171 -6.27 -5.55 19.54
CA ARG A 171 -5.12 -6.33 19.06
C ARG A 171 -4.34 -5.63 17.94
N VAL A 172 -5.03 -4.96 17.01
CA VAL A 172 -4.36 -4.20 15.93
C VAL A 172 -3.77 -2.88 16.43
N THR A 173 -4.39 -2.27 17.44
CA THR A 173 -3.83 -1.09 18.14
C THR A 173 -2.51 -1.43 18.83
N ARG A 174 -2.46 -2.52 19.61
CA ARG A 174 -1.23 -3.01 20.27
C ARG A 174 -0.12 -3.25 19.26
N LEU A 175 -0.43 -3.97 18.18
CA LEU A 175 0.55 -4.21 17.13
C LEU A 175 1.08 -2.91 16.52
N SER A 176 0.21 -1.93 16.28
CA SER A 176 0.61 -0.63 15.73
C SER A 176 1.54 0.14 16.67
N ALA A 177 1.28 0.07 17.98
CA ALA A 177 2.15 0.64 19.00
C ALA A 177 3.51 -0.08 19.08
N GLU A 178 3.54 -1.42 19.01
CA GLU A 178 4.79 -2.19 18.96
C GLU A 178 5.64 -1.86 17.73
N VAL A 179 5.00 -1.67 16.57
CA VAL A 179 5.68 -1.21 15.36
C VAL A 179 6.25 0.20 15.57
N ALA A 180 5.47 1.12 16.16
CA ALA A 180 5.92 2.47 16.45
C ALA A 180 7.13 2.52 17.40
N LEU A 181 7.18 1.63 18.40
CA LEU A 181 8.25 1.53 19.39
C LEU A 181 9.57 1.00 18.84
N ARG A 182 9.59 0.45 17.61
CA ARG A 182 10.84 0.04 16.94
C ARG A 182 11.68 1.21 16.45
N HIS A 183 11.14 2.43 16.53
CA HIS A 183 11.81 3.66 16.13
C HIS A 183 12.29 4.44 17.37
N ASN A 184 13.38 5.19 17.24
CA ASN A 184 13.90 6.04 18.30
C ASN A 184 14.13 7.48 17.79
N PRO A 185 13.31 8.46 18.21
CA PRO A 185 12.17 8.32 19.13
C PRO A 185 11.03 7.48 18.51
N PRO A 186 10.11 6.93 19.34
CA PRO A 186 8.96 6.19 18.83
C PRO A 186 8.17 7.00 17.80
N TRP A 187 7.76 6.33 16.73
CA TRP A 187 6.91 6.96 15.72
C TRP A 187 5.53 7.28 16.29
N PRO A 188 4.83 8.31 15.77
CA PRO A 188 3.43 8.51 16.13
C PRO A 188 2.56 7.42 15.50
N VAL A 189 1.48 7.05 16.20
CA VAL A 189 0.38 6.25 15.64
C VAL A 189 -0.72 7.22 15.18
N ILE A 190 -1.07 7.13 13.91
CA ILE A 190 -2.07 7.95 13.23
C ILE A 190 -3.28 7.05 12.94
N SER A 191 -4.27 7.10 13.81
CA SER A 191 -5.49 6.31 13.71
C SER A 191 -6.48 6.94 12.74
N LEU A 192 -6.78 6.23 11.66
CA LEU A 192 -7.74 6.64 10.64
C LEU A 192 -9.13 6.10 10.94
N ASP A 193 -10.14 6.97 10.83
CA ASP A 193 -11.54 6.57 10.99
C ASP A 193 -12.49 7.52 10.24
N LYS A 194 -13.80 7.24 10.32
CA LYS A 194 -14.86 8.19 9.92
C LYS A 194 -15.83 8.44 11.07
N ALA A 195 -15.31 8.72 12.27
CA ALA A 195 -16.08 8.80 13.52
C ALA A 195 -17.17 9.89 13.52
N ASN A 196 -17.04 10.90 12.66
CA ASN A 196 -18.08 11.92 12.45
C ASN A 196 -19.35 11.39 11.76
N VAL A 197 -19.31 10.19 11.18
CA VAL A 197 -20.46 9.55 10.52
C VAL A 197 -20.70 8.14 11.08
N LEU A 198 -19.70 7.26 11.04
CA LEU A 198 -19.88 5.83 11.25
C LEU A 198 -19.84 5.41 12.73
N ALA A 199 -20.76 4.54 13.13
CA ALA A 199 -20.82 4.00 14.49
C ALA A 199 -19.61 3.10 14.81
N SER A 200 -19.22 2.24 13.86
CA SER A 200 -18.01 1.41 13.95
C SER A 200 -16.76 2.26 14.17
N SER A 201 -16.60 3.36 13.42
CA SER A 201 -15.51 4.31 13.61
C SER A 201 -15.53 5.04 14.97
N ARG A 202 -16.71 5.31 15.55
CA ARG A 202 -16.79 5.86 16.91
C ARG A 202 -16.35 4.85 17.96
N LEU A 203 -16.66 3.56 17.78
CA LEU A 203 -16.14 2.49 18.63
C LEU A 203 -14.62 2.37 18.45
N TRP A 204 -14.14 2.32 17.21
CA TRP A 204 -12.71 2.30 16.86
C TRP A 204 -11.94 3.36 17.63
N ARG A 205 -12.33 4.63 17.50
CA ARG A 205 -11.66 5.75 18.17
C ARG A 205 -11.59 5.57 19.69
N ARG A 206 -12.72 5.24 20.34
CA ARG A 206 -12.76 5.02 21.81
C ARG A 206 -11.85 3.90 22.27
N VAL A 207 -11.80 2.79 21.52
CA VAL A 207 -10.98 1.63 21.88
C VAL A 207 -9.50 1.92 21.66
N VAL A 208 -9.15 2.58 20.55
CA VAL A 208 -7.77 3.04 20.28
C VAL A 208 -7.30 3.97 21.40
N ASP A 209 -8.10 5.00 21.75
CA ASP A 209 -7.79 5.95 22.83
C ASP A 209 -7.52 5.22 24.16
N LYS A 210 -8.45 4.35 24.56
CA LYS A 210 -8.35 3.59 25.80
C LYS A 210 -7.11 2.70 25.84
N THR A 211 -6.83 1.99 24.74
CA THR A 211 -5.70 1.05 24.65
C THR A 211 -4.38 1.80 24.67
N MET A 212 -4.23 2.85 23.86
CA MET A 212 -3.01 3.65 23.79
C MET A 212 -2.72 4.35 25.12
N ALA A 213 -3.74 4.95 25.76
CA ALA A 213 -3.55 5.63 27.03
C ALA A 213 -3.19 4.69 28.18
N ALA A 214 -3.77 3.48 28.20
CA ALA A 214 -3.53 2.51 29.27
C ALA A 214 -2.21 1.74 29.12
N GLU A 215 -1.84 1.40 27.88
CA GLU A 215 -0.75 0.45 27.61
C GLU A 215 0.48 1.09 26.96
N TYR A 216 0.31 2.20 26.22
CA TYR A 216 1.37 2.83 25.43
C TYR A 216 1.44 4.37 25.58
N PRO A 217 1.45 4.92 26.80
CA PRO A 217 1.43 6.38 27.02
C PRO A 217 2.65 7.12 26.44
N GLN A 218 3.73 6.40 26.13
CA GLN A 218 4.94 6.94 25.49
C GLN A 218 4.81 7.12 23.97
N VAL A 219 3.80 6.52 23.33
CA VAL A 219 3.60 6.60 21.88
C VAL A 219 2.58 7.71 21.58
N LYS A 220 2.97 8.68 20.76
CA LYS A 220 2.07 9.78 20.38
C LYS A 220 0.92 9.25 19.51
N LEU A 221 -0.31 9.41 19.99
CA LEU A 221 -1.52 9.11 19.22
C LEU A 221 -2.06 10.37 18.53
N VAL A 222 -2.45 10.23 17.26
CA VAL A 222 -3.17 11.24 16.47
C VAL A 222 -4.36 10.58 15.79
N HIS A 223 -5.52 11.24 15.79
CA HIS A 223 -6.68 10.80 15.00
C HIS A 223 -6.81 11.63 13.73
N GLN A 224 -7.11 10.98 12.61
CA GLN A 224 -7.31 11.61 11.32
C GLN A 224 -8.53 11.00 10.62
N LEU A 225 -9.37 11.81 9.97
CA LEU A 225 -10.48 11.26 9.20
C LEU A 225 -9.95 10.63 7.89
N ALA A 226 -10.42 9.43 7.53
CA ALA A 226 -9.89 8.66 6.40
C ALA A 226 -9.94 9.42 5.05
N ASP A 227 -11.01 10.17 4.79
CA ASP A 227 -11.14 11.00 3.58
C ASP A 227 -10.13 12.16 3.56
N SER A 228 -9.95 12.83 4.69
CA SER A 228 -8.93 13.88 4.81
C SER A 228 -7.50 13.31 4.78
N ALA A 229 -7.28 12.09 5.27
CA ALA A 229 -5.99 11.40 5.17
C ALA A 229 -5.64 11.12 3.71
N SER A 230 -6.60 10.71 2.88
CA SER A 230 -6.39 10.54 1.44
C SER A 230 -5.97 11.84 0.75
N LEU A 231 -6.59 12.98 1.10
CA LEU A 231 -6.17 14.28 0.58
C LEU A 231 -4.76 14.67 1.06
N ILE A 232 -4.45 14.43 2.33
CA ILE A 232 -3.13 14.71 2.92
C ILE A 232 -2.07 13.86 2.22
N LEU A 233 -2.32 12.57 1.98
CA LEU A 233 -1.40 11.65 1.33
C LEU A 233 -1.01 12.16 -0.07
N ALA A 234 -1.95 12.73 -0.81
CA ALA A 234 -1.69 13.27 -2.15
C ALA A 234 -0.99 14.64 -2.15
N THR A 235 -1.03 15.39 -1.05
CA THR A 235 -0.60 16.82 -1.03
C THR A 235 0.58 17.10 -0.10
N ASN A 236 0.66 16.41 1.03
CA ASN A 236 1.72 16.50 2.02
C ASN A 236 1.89 15.16 2.77
N PRO A 237 2.30 14.08 2.08
CA PRO A 237 2.39 12.74 2.65
C PRO A 237 3.28 12.66 3.91
N ARG A 238 4.30 13.53 4.03
CA ARG A 238 5.17 13.62 5.23
C ARG A 238 4.43 13.87 6.54
N SER A 239 3.26 14.51 6.50
CA SER A 239 2.46 14.68 7.72
C SER A 239 1.82 13.39 8.23
N LEU A 240 1.87 12.32 7.44
CA LEU A 240 1.46 10.97 7.81
C LEU A 240 2.65 10.07 8.18
N ASN A 241 3.87 10.60 8.29
CA ASN A 241 5.03 9.83 8.72
C ASN A 241 4.80 9.21 10.10
N GLY A 242 5.04 7.90 10.20
CA GLY A 242 4.75 7.10 11.39
C GLY A 242 3.98 5.81 11.08
N VAL A 243 3.14 5.38 12.01
CA VAL A 243 2.28 4.20 11.85
C VAL A 243 0.86 4.64 11.56
N ILE A 244 0.38 4.42 10.35
CA ILE A 244 -1.01 4.69 9.97
C ILE A 244 -1.85 3.47 10.34
N LEU A 245 -2.62 3.57 11.43
CA LEU A 245 -3.54 2.52 11.88
C LEU A 245 -4.92 2.72 11.24
N ALA A 246 -5.41 1.74 10.50
CA ALA A 246 -6.71 1.83 9.83
C ALA A 246 -7.46 0.51 9.89
N ASP A 247 -8.78 0.61 9.72
CA ASP A 247 -9.64 -0.55 9.53
C ASP A 247 -9.40 -1.19 8.15
N ASN A 248 -10.04 -2.33 7.89
CA ASN A 248 -9.83 -3.11 6.67
C ASN A 248 -10.05 -2.31 5.38
N THR A 249 -11.17 -1.60 5.25
CA THR A 249 -11.52 -0.86 4.03
C THR A 249 -10.65 0.39 3.86
N PHE A 250 -10.48 1.20 4.91
CA PHE A 250 -9.66 2.42 4.83
C PHE A 250 -8.18 2.10 4.67
N GLY A 251 -7.71 1.04 5.34
CA GLY A 251 -6.34 0.55 5.21
C GLY A 251 -6.03 0.08 3.79
N ASP A 252 -6.96 -0.66 3.16
CA ASP A 252 -6.82 -1.08 1.75
C ASP A 252 -6.61 0.15 0.84
N MET A 253 -7.55 1.09 0.88
CA MET A 253 -7.53 2.29 0.04
C MET A 253 -6.29 3.15 0.24
N ILE A 254 -5.89 3.40 1.50
CA ILE A 254 -4.75 4.26 1.81
C ILE A 254 -3.43 3.58 1.46
N SER A 255 -3.31 2.27 1.68
CA SER A 255 -2.10 1.54 1.35
C SER A 255 -1.86 1.40 -0.15
N ASP A 256 -2.92 1.22 -0.95
CA ASP A 256 -2.81 1.23 -2.41
C ASP A 256 -2.43 2.63 -2.94
N GLN A 257 -3.03 3.68 -2.37
CA GLN A 257 -2.62 5.06 -2.68
C GLN A 257 -1.17 5.33 -2.29
N ALA A 258 -0.69 4.80 -1.15
CA ALA A 258 0.70 4.95 -0.72
C ALA A 258 1.68 4.34 -1.73
N GLY A 259 1.29 3.30 -2.46
CA GLY A 259 2.14 2.72 -3.50
C GLY A 259 2.47 3.68 -4.64
N SER A 260 1.58 4.65 -4.93
CA SER A 260 1.86 5.72 -5.89
C SER A 260 2.99 6.66 -5.45
N ILE A 261 3.32 6.74 -4.15
CA ILE A 261 4.42 7.58 -3.66
C ILE A 261 5.76 7.03 -4.14
N VAL A 262 5.94 5.70 -4.08
CA VAL A 262 7.14 5.01 -4.57
C VAL A 262 7.16 4.94 -6.10
N GLY A 263 5.98 5.02 -6.74
CA GLY A 263 5.83 5.12 -8.19
C GLY A 263 5.58 3.79 -8.89
N THR A 264 5.84 2.67 -8.23
CA THR A 264 5.49 1.33 -8.74
C THR A 264 5.06 0.41 -7.59
N LEU A 265 4.06 -0.44 -7.87
CA LEU A 265 3.69 -1.54 -6.97
C LEU A 265 4.67 -2.72 -7.07
N GLY A 266 5.49 -2.80 -8.13
CA GLY A 266 6.44 -3.89 -8.40
C GLY A 266 7.54 -4.04 -7.36
N VAL A 267 7.70 -3.06 -6.47
CA VAL A 267 8.76 -3.02 -5.45
C VAL A 267 8.23 -2.99 -4.01
N LEU A 268 6.92 -3.14 -3.81
CA LEU A 268 6.28 -2.97 -2.51
C LEU A 268 5.91 -4.34 -1.90
N PRO A 269 6.58 -4.76 -0.81
CA PRO A 269 6.21 -5.95 -0.07
C PRO A 269 5.10 -5.66 0.94
N SER A 270 4.46 -6.70 1.45
CA SER A 270 3.57 -6.60 2.60
C SER A 270 3.67 -7.84 3.51
N ALA A 271 3.28 -7.66 4.77
CA ALA A 271 3.25 -8.72 5.77
C ALA A 271 1.92 -8.74 6.50
N SER A 272 1.24 -9.86 6.54
CA SER A 272 0.03 -10.09 7.31
C SER A 272 0.36 -10.98 8.51
N LEU A 273 0.19 -10.46 9.73
CA LEU A 273 0.70 -11.06 10.96
C LEU A 273 -0.42 -11.43 11.93
N ASN A 274 -0.21 -12.54 12.64
CA ASN A 274 -0.95 -12.89 13.85
C ASN A 274 0.03 -12.83 15.04
N GLY A 275 -0.21 -11.90 15.98
CA GLY A 275 0.62 -11.74 17.18
C GLY A 275 1.57 -10.54 17.12
N LEU A 276 2.13 -10.18 18.27
CA LEU A 276 2.95 -8.98 18.41
C LEU A 276 4.37 -9.19 17.86
N PRO A 277 4.86 -8.29 16.99
CA PRO A 277 6.22 -8.38 16.46
C PRO A 277 7.28 -8.31 17.59
N GLY A 278 8.01 -9.39 17.84
CA GLY A 278 9.10 -9.40 18.82
C GLY A 278 8.72 -9.84 20.24
N ASP A 279 7.55 -10.48 20.41
CA ASP A 279 7.21 -11.16 21.66
C ASP A 279 8.23 -12.28 21.98
N LYS A 280 9.17 -11.97 22.88
CA LYS A 280 10.21 -12.90 23.34
C LYS A 280 9.65 -14.08 24.15
N THR A 281 8.41 -13.99 24.62
CA THR A 281 7.78 -15.11 25.33
C THR A 281 7.38 -16.23 24.39
N MET A 282 7.31 -15.97 23.08
CA MET A 282 6.91 -16.92 22.03
C MET A 282 5.60 -17.65 22.34
N LYS A 283 4.76 -17.12 23.24
CA LYS A 283 3.47 -17.73 23.63
C LYS A 283 2.51 -17.79 22.44
N THR A 284 2.63 -16.81 21.54
CA THR A 284 2.05 -16.82 20.21
C THR A 284 3.20 -16.60 19.24
N ARG A 285 3.76 -17.67 18.65
CA ARG A 285 4.78 -17.52 17.60
C ARG A 285 4.16 -16.74 16.46
N PRO A 286 4.65 -15.54 16.07
CA PRO A 286 4.04 -14.79 14.99
C PRO A 286 4.33 -15.50 13.66
N TYR A 287 3.40 -16.32 13.20
CA TYR A 287 3.39 -16.81 11.83
C TYR A 287 2.64 -15.80 10.97
N GLY A 288 3.23 -15.50 9.82
CA GLY A 288 2.75 -14.46 8.92
C GLY A 288 2.65 -14.96 7.49
N LEU A 289 1.82 -14.28 6.72
CA LEU A 289 1.76 -14.40 5.27
C LEU A 289 2.42 -13.17 4.66
N TYR A 290 3.34 -13.38 3.73
CA TYR A 290 4.12 -12.33 3.09
C TYR A 290 3.81 -12.32 1.60
N GLU A 291 3.35 -11.16 1.12
CA GLU A 291 2.82 -11.01 -0.23
C GLU A 291 3.19 -9.66 -0.84
N PRO A 292 3.51 -9.61 -2.16
CA PRO A 292 3.67 -8.36 -2.85
C PRO A 292 2.32 -7.62 -2.91
N THR A 293 2.34 -6.29 -3.01
CA THR A 293 1.08 -5.53 -3.13
C THR A 293 0.49 -5.53 -4.54
N HIS A 294 1.26 -5.94 -5.55
CA HIS A 294 0.78 -6.01 -6.93
C HIS A 294 -0.10 -7.25 -7.18
N GLY A 295 -0.98 -7.17 -8.18
CA GLY A 295 -1.81 -8.31 -8.60
C GLY A 295 -1.07 -9.33 -9.48
N SER A 296 -1.83 -10.24 -10.09
CA SER A 296 -1.31 -11.34 -10.92
C SER A 296 -0.82 -10.93 -12.32
N ALA A 297 -1.04 -9.68 -12.73
CA ALA A 297 -0.64 -9.11 -14.02
C ALA A 297 -0.76 -10.10 -15.23
N PRO A 298 -1.96 -10.63 -15.54
CA PRO A 298 -2.13 -11.73 -16.50
C PRO A 298 -1.64 -11.43 -17.92
N THR A 299 -1.57 -10.15 -18.29
CA THR A 299 -1.12 -9.69 -19.62
C THR A 299 0.37 -9.89 -19.87
N ILE A 300 1.17 -10.05 -18.81
CA ILE A 300 2.63 -10.22 -18.89
C ILE A 300 3.10 -11.57 -18.32
N ALA A 301 2.17 -12.44 -17.92
CA ALA A 301 2.47 -13.75 -17.37
C ALA A 301 3.17 -14.65 -18.42
N GLY A 302 4.20 -15.36 -17.98
CA GLY A 302 5.00 -16.27 -18.81
C GLY A 302 5.95 -15.57 -19.78
N GLN A 303 6.08 -14.25 -19.71
CA GLN A 303 6.94 -13.47 -20.60
C GLN A 303 8.31 -13.18 -19.98
N ASN A 304 8.55 -13.56 -18.73
CA ASN A 304 9.79 -13.31 -18.00
C ASN A 304 10.17 -11.83 -17.90
N ILE A 305 9.15 -10.96 -17.79
CA ILE A 305 9.29 -9.50 -17.64
C ILE A 305 8.71 -8.97 -16.32
N ALA A 306 8.15 -9.84 -15.49
CA ALA A 306 7.59 -9.46 -14.20
C ALA A 306 8.70 -9.02 -13.24
N ASN A 307 8.42 -7.98 -12.43
CA ASN A 307 9.35 -7.48 -11.43
C ASN A 307 9.37 -8.38 -10.17
N PRO A 308 10.47 -9.08 -9.85
CA PRO A 308 10.51 -9.95 -8.68
C PRO A 308 10.80 -9.21 -7.37
N VAL A 309 11.11 -7.91 -7.40
CA VAL A 309 11.61 -7.15 -6.24
C VAL A 309 10.64 -7.19 -5.06
N ALA A 310 9.35 -6.94 -5.27
CA ALA A 310 8.37 -6.99 -4.19
C ALA A 310 8.33 -8.37 -3.51
N MET A 311 8.35 -9.46 -4.28
CA MET A 311 8.36 -10.82 -3.75
C MET A 311 9.67 -11.17 -3.03
N ILE A 312 10.82 -10.69 -3.52
CA ILE A 312 12.10 -10.81 -2.83
C ILE A 312 12.10 -10.05 -1.50
N LEU A 313 11.54 -8.84 -1.47
CA LEU A 313 11.42 -8.07 -0.23
C LEU A 313 10.42 -8.71 0.75
N CYS A 314 9.45 -9.51 0.28
CA CYS A 314 8.62 -10.34 1.16
C CYS A 314 9.43 -11.39 1.92
N VAL A 315 10.52 -11.92 1.33
CA VAL A 315 11.48 -12.78 2.06
C VAL A 315 12.17 -12.01 3.18
N ALA A 316 12.53 -10.74 2.95
CA ALA A 316 13.11 -9.89 3.99
C ALA A 316 12.10 -9.66 5.14
N LEU A 317 10.84 -9.36 4.82
CA LEU A 317 9.80 -9.22 5.83
C LEU A 317 9.57 -10.53 6.61
N MET A 318 9.62 -11.68 5.94
CA MET A 318 9.52 -13.00 6.56
C MET A 318 10.63 -13.26 7.57
N PHE A 319 11.87 -12.98 7.18
CA PHE A 319 13.03 -13.06 8.07
C PHE A 319 12.82 -12.18 9.30
N ARG A 320 12.41 -10.93 9.10
CA ARG A 320 12.20 -9.97 10.18
C ARG A 320 11.09 -10.37 11.15
N TYR A 321 9.92 -10.73 10.64
CA TYR A 321 8.72 -10.83 11.47
C TYR A 321 8.41 -12.25 11.96
N SER A 322 8.67 -13.30 11.17
CA SER A 322 8.40 -14.68 11.59
C SER A 322 9.62 -15.45 12.04
N LEU A 323 10.80 -15.20 11.45
CA LEU A 323 11.99 -16.01 11.74
C LEU A 323 12.96 -15.36 12.74
N SER A 324 12.72 -14.09 13.12
CA SER A 324 13.60 -13.30 14.00
C SER A 324 15.04 -13.19 13.48
N MET A 325 15.17 -12.97 12.17
CA MET A 325 16.40 -12.92 11.38
C MET A 325 16.61 -11.52 10.78
N GLU A 326 16.77 -10.51 11.64
CA GLU A 326 16.87 -9.11 11.21
C GLU A 326 18.12 -8.83 10.35
N ASP A 327 19.25 -9.46 10.64
CA ASP A 327 20.48 -9.28 9.88
C ASP A 327 20.33 -9.83 8.45
N GLU A 328 19.68 -10.98 8.27
CA GLU A 328 19.37 -11.52 6.95
C GLU A 328 18.35 -10.67 6.20
N ALA A 329 17.32 -10.15 6.89
CA ALA A 329 16.37 -9.22 6.28
C ALA A 329 17.08 -8.00 5.69
N ARG A 330 17.99 -7.37 6.47
CA ARG A 330 18.80 -6.23 6.01
C ARG A 330 19.70 -6.57 4.84
N ARG A 331 20.30 -7.76 4.82
CA ARG A 331 21.13 -8.20 3.70
C ARG A 331 20.34 -8.31 2.40
N VAL A 332 19.09 -8.79 2.45
CA VAL A 332 18.20 -8.83 1.28
C VAL A 332 17.84 -7.42 0.83
N GLU A 333 17.42 -6.55 1.75
CA GLU A 333 17.07 -5.15 1.45
C GLU A 333 18.24 -4.37 0.85
N ASP A 334 19.44 -4.54 1.41
CA ASP A 334 20.66 -3.92 0.90
C ASP A 334 21.07 -4.45 -0.48
N ALA A 335 20.86 -5.74 -0.74
CA ALA A 335 21.12 -6.32 -2.06
C ALA A 335 20.17 -5.74 -3.12
N VAL A 336 18.87 -5.69 -2.81
CA VAL A 336 17.86 -5.06 -3.69
C VAL A 336 18.20 -3.61 -3.97
N ARG A 337 18.50 -2.83 -2.92
CA ARG A 337 18.89 -1.41 -3.05
C ARG A 337 20.10 -1.24 -3.96
N LYS A 338 21.17 -2.02 -3.75
CA LYS A 338 22.38 -1.97 -4.58
C LYS A 338 22.10 -2.28 -6.05
N VAL A 339 21.25 -3.27 -6.34
CA VAL A 339 20.88 -3.64 -7.71
C VAL A 339 20.12 -2.48 -8.38
N LEU A 340 19.10 -1.93 -7.71
CA LEU A 340 18.31 -0.81 -8.24
C LEU A 340 19.15 0.46 -8.43
N ASP A 341 19.99 0.79 -7.45
CA ASP A 341 20.89 1.96 -7.51
C ASP A 341 22.00 1.80 -8.56
N SER A 342 22.33 0.57 -8.97
CA SER A 342 23.27 0.30 -10.08
C SER A 342 22.64 0.45 -11.47
N GLY A 343 21.32 0.69 -11.53
CA GLY A 343 20.59 0.86 -12.79
C GLY A 343 20.01 -0.43 -13.38
N ILE A 344 20.24 -1.59 -12.76
CA ILE A 344 19.62 -2.86 -13.18
C ILE A 344 18.14 -2.83 -12.78
N ARG A 345 17.25 -2.91 -13.77
CA ARG A 345 15.81 -2.67 -13.60
C ARG A 345 15.01 -3.62 -14.49
N THR A 346 13.75 -3.82 -14.13
CA THR A 346 12.77 -4.55 -14.95
C THR A 346 11.96 -3.58 -15.82
N PRO A 347 11.21 -4.05 -16.84
CA PRO A 347 10.51 -3.17 -17.77
C PRO A 347 9.51 -2.18 -17.14
N ASP A 348 8.90 -2.53 -15.99
CA ASP A 348 8.04 -1.61 -15.23
C ASP A 348 8.81 -0.41 -14.64
N LEU A 349 10.13 -0.52 -14.52
CA LEU A 349 11.07 0.51 -14.08
C LEU A 349 11.89 1.09 -15.25
N GLY A 350 11.28 1.14 -16.44
CA GLY A 350 11.82 1.88 -17.58
C GLY A 350 13.00 1.23 -18.30
N ASP A 351 13.36 -0.02 -17.96
CA ASP A 351 14.38 -0.75 -18.70
C ASP A 351 13.82 -1.31 -20.01
N THR A 352 14.25 -0.76 -21.13
CA THR A 352 13.97 -1.27 -22.48
C THR A 352 15.07 -2.21 -22.99
N SER A 353 16.14 -2.43 -22.23
CA SER A 353 17.31 -3.22 -22.63
C SER A 353 17.22 -4.71 -22.30
N VAL A 354 16.09 -5.17 -21.73
CA VAL A 354 15.85 -6.59 -21.45
C VAL A 354 14.97 -7.21 -22.55
N LEU A 355 15.54 -7.37 -23.73
CA LEU A 355 15.43 -8.67 -24.42
C LEU A 355 16.54 -9.53 -23.81
N LEU A 356 16.26 -10.21 -22.69
CA LEU A 356 17.18 -11.22 -22.16
C LEU A 356 17.45 -12.22 -23.29
N PRO A 357 18.72 -12.51 -23.65
CA PRO A 357 19.02 -13.65 -24.50
C PRO A 357 18.46 -14.89 -23.84
N SER A 358 17.85 -15.74 -24.65
CA SER A 358 17.33 -17.07 -24.31
C SER A 358 18.26 -17.84 -23.35
N PHE A 359 17.98 -17.76 -22.04
CA PHE A 359 18.56 -18.67 -21.06
C PHE A 359 17.61 -19.84 -20.85
N LEU A 360 17.97 -20.94 -21.54
CA LEU A 360 17.59 -22.34 -21.29
C LEU A 360 16.10 -22.69 -21.47
N SER A 361 15.84 -23.28 -22.63
CA SER A 361 14.82 -24.33 -22.82
C SER A 361 14.75 -25.24 -21.59
N MET A 362 13.58 -25.29 -20.96
CA MET A 362 13.19 -26.38 -20.06
C MET A 362 11.84 -26.94 -20.51
N SER A 363 11.91 -27.86 -21.48
CA SER A 363 11.08 -29.06 -21.43
C SER A 363 11.36 -29.80 -20.13
N GLU A 364 10.30 -30.38 -19.54
CA GLU A 364 10.27 -31.27 -18.35
C GLU A 364 9.93 -30.62 -16.99
N ILE A 365 8.66 -30.23 -16.85
CA ILE A 365 7.95 -30.35 -15.57
C ILE A 365 7.09 -31.62 -15.67
N PRO A 366 7.37 -32.69 -14.91
CA PRO A 366 6.48 -33.85 -14.88
C PRO A 366 5.21 -33.51 -14.07
N PRO A 367 4.02 -34.00 -14.47
CA PRO A 367 2.80 -33.80 -13.70
C PRO A 367 2.88 -34.54 -12.36
N LEU A 368 2.60 -33.84 -11.26
CA LEU A 368 2.47 -34.39 -9.92
C LEU A 368 1.32 -35.40 -9.86
N LYS A 369 1.62 -36.67 -9.54
CA LYS A 369 0.63 -37.67 -9.18
C LYS A 369 0.32 -37.59 -7.68
N PRO A 370 -0.96 -37.67 -7.26
CA PRO A 370 -1.32 -37.70 -5.85
C PRO A 370 -0.90 -39.03 -5.21
N ARG A 371 -0.23 -38.97 -4.06
CA ARG A 371 0.17 -40.16 -3.31
C ARG A 371 -0.89 -40.52 -2.27
N ALA A 372 -1.31 -41.78 -2.29
CA ALA A 372 -2.33 -42.36 -1.44
C ALA A 372 -1.90 -42.46 0.04
N SER A 373 -2.91 -42.42 0.91
CA SER A 373 -2.88 -42.51 2.37
C SER A 373 -2.66 -43.93 2.89
N THR A 374 -2.02 -44.08 4.05
CA THR A 374 -2.17 -45.19 5.02
C THR A 374 -1.43 -44.87 6.35
N PRO A 375 -1.74 -45.51 7.50
CA PRO A 375 -2.45 -44.85 8.59
C PRO A 375 -1.75 -44.83 9.97
N SER A 376 -2.26 -43.92 10.82
CA SER A 376 -2.30 -43.86 12.29
C SER A 376 -1.69 -45.00 13.11
N GLN A 377 -0.78 -44.63 14.03
CA GLN A 377 -0.66 -45.23 15.36
C GLN A 377 -0.32 -44.14 16.41
N SER A 378 -0.94 -44.27 17.58
CA SER A 378 -0.71 -43.52 18.83
C SER A 378 -0.86 -44.52 20.00
N PRO A 379 -0.55 -44.22 21.27
CA PRO A 379 0.44 -43.31 21.91
C PRO A 379 1.36 -44.12 22.90
N PRO A 380 2.01 -43.57 23.96
CA PRO A 380 1.31 -43.08 25.15
C PRO A 380 1.88 -41.80 25.83
N ASP A 381 0.91 -41.08 26.39
CA ASP A 381 0.85 -40.28 27.63
C ASP A 381 2.05 -40.32 28.59
N GLU A 382 2.52 -39.14 29.01
CA GLU A 382 3.07 -38.91 30.36
C GLU A 382 3.12 -37.41 30.68
N SER A 383 2.29 -36.99 31.64
CA SER A 383 2.44 -35.73 32.37
C SER A 383 3.33 -35.95 33.61
N PRO A 384 4.01 -34.91 34.10
CA PRO A 384 3.59 -34.45 35.43
C PRO A 384 3.63 -32.94 35.64
N THR A 385 2.64 -32.53 36.43
CA THR A 385 2.52 -31.29 37.19
C THR A 385 3.74 -31.00 38.06
N ARG A 386 4.11 -29.71 38.18
CA ARG A 386 4.76 -29.18 39.39
C ARG A 386 4.41 -27.72 39.62
N SER A 387 3.55 -27.54 40.61
CA SER A 387 3.31 -26.32 41.36
C SER A 387 4.55 -25.93 42.18
N ARG A 388 4.88 -24.64 42.21
CA ARG A 388 5.61 -24.03 43.32
C ARG A 388 5.31 -22.54 43.42
N ALA A 389 4.40 -22.22 44.33
CA ALA A 389 4.33 -20.90 44.96
C ALA A 389 5.43 -20.83 46.02
N LEU A 390 6.08 -19.67 46.18
CA LEU A 390 6.64 -19.21 47.46
C LEU A 390 6.89 -17.69 47.44
N ASN A 391 6.28 -17.09 48.45
CA ASN A 391 6.29 -15.74 49.00
C ASN A 391 7.55 -14.85 48.97
N MET A 392 7.25 -13.55 48.87
CA MET A 392 7.70 -12.38 49.67
C MET A 392 9.21 -12.08 49.82
N SER A 393 9.62 -10.86 49.42
CA SER A 393 9.98 -9.79 50.37
C SER A 393 10.22 -8.44 49.67
N SER A 394 9.70 -7.40 50.30
CA SER A 394 9.93 -5.97 50.08
C SER A 394 11.36 -5.53 50.42
N GLN A 395 11.95 -4.62 49.63
CA GLN A 395 12.95 -3.66 50.10
C GLN A 395 13.11 -2.49 49.11
N THR A 396 12.77 -1.29 49.58
CA THR A 396 13.18 0.01 49.03
C THR A 396 14.61 0.35 49.49
N PRO A 397 15.33 1.23 48.77
CA PRO A 397 15.89 2.38 49.49
C PRO A 397 15.93 3.72 48.72
N ASN A 398 15.50 4.74 49.45
CA ASN A 398 15.91 6.14 49.59
C ASN A 398 16.83 6.86 48.58
N ILE A 399 16.37 8.06 48.26
CA ILE A 399 17.03 9.26 47.73
C ILE A 399 17.93 9.92 48.80
N PRO A 400 18.99 10.65 48.40
CA PRO A 400 19.44 11.84 49.13
C PRO A 400 19.46 13.11 48.27
N SER A 401 18.89 14.18 48.85
CA SER A 401 19.12 15.61 48.56
C SER A 401 20.53 16.00 49.07
N THR A 402 21.29 17.02 48.60
CA THR A 402 21.05 18.47 48.42
C THR A 402 22.37 19.13 47.88
N PRO A 403 22.59 20.47 47.81
CA PRO A 403 22.89 21.23 46.58
C PRO A 403 24.31 21.87 46.51
N ALA A 404 24.70 22.48 45.37
CA ALA A 404 25.63 23.63 45.32
C ALA A 404 25.90 24.20 43.90
N THR A 405 25.52 25.48 43.72
CA THR A 405 26.20 26.60 43.00
C THR A 405 26.67 26.51 41.54
N ALA A 406 25.88 27.18 40.68
CA ALA A 406 26.20 28.36 39.86
C ALA A 406 27.62 28.56 39.25
N LEU A 407 27.64 28.66 37.90
CA LEU A 407 28.54 29.54 37.15
C LEU A 407 27.73 30.31 36.10
N TYR A 408 28.11 31.58 35.93
CA TYR A 408 27.35 32.68 35.34
C TYR A 408 27.56 32.85 33.82
N HIS A 409 26.61 33.57 33.21
CA HIS A 409 26.35 33.88 31.78
C HIS A 409 27.47 34.60 30.96
N PRO A 410 27.21 34.83 29.64
CA PRO A 410 26.77 36.19 29.27
C PRO A 410 25.56 36.29 28.30
N THR A 411 24.61 37.14 28.72
CA THR A 411 23.81 38.15 27.97
C THR A 411 22.75 37.75 26.93
N ARG A 412 21.48 37.77 27.36
CA ARG A 412 20.35 38.36 26.60
C ARG A 412 19.60 39.36 27.50
N LEU A 413 19.39 40.57 26.98
CA LEU A 413 18.71 41.68 27.67
C LEU A 413 17.24 41.34 28.02
N PRO A 414 16.68 41.92 29.11
CA PRO A 414 15.35 41.60 29.60
C PRO A 414 14.25 42.25 28.76
N ASN A 415 13.09 41.58 28.75
CA ASN A 415 11.81 42.03 28.19
C ASN A 415 11.52 43.51 28.49
N THR A 416 11.72 44.38 27.50
CA THR A 416 11.25 45.77 27.51
C THR A 416 9.99 45.93 26.65
N PRO A 417 9.00 46.74 27.05
CA PRO A 417 7.71 46.91 26.35
C PRO A 417 7.76 47.34 24.88
N GLY A 418 8.93 47.75 24.36
CA GLY A 418 9.13 48.12 22.96
C GLY A 418 9.48 46.96 22.00
N SER A 419 9.68 45.72 22.47
CA SER A 419 10.16 44.63 21.61
C SER A 419 9.07 43.90 20.80
N CYS A 420 7.78 44.17 21.05
CA CYS A 420 6.68 43.55 20.31
C CYS A 420 6.50 44.13 18.90
N ALA A 421 6.59 45.45 18.74
CA ALA A 421 6.42 46.10 17.43
C ALA A 421 7.48 45.65 16.42
N LEU A 422 8.75 45.59 16.84
CA LEU A 422 9.87 45.09 16.02
C LEU A 422 9.76 43.60 15.67
N ARG A 423 9.12 42.79 16.52
CA ARG A 423 8.86 41.36 16.27
C ARG A 423 7.65 41.14 15.37
N LEU A 424 6.64 42.00 15.46
CA LEU A 424 5.49 42.03 14.54
C LEU A 424 5.91 42.41 13.12
N GLU A 425 6.84 43.37 12.95
CA GLU A 425 7.37 43.74 11.64
C GLU A 425 8.21 42.62 10.98
N ASN A 426 8.86 41.76 11.78
CA ASN A 426 9.68 40.64 11.28
C ASN A 426 8.91 39.33 11.07
N LEU A 427 7.61 39.32 11.30
CA LEU A 427 6.75 38.12 11.21
C LEU A 427 6.59 37.61 9.77
N GLU A 428 6.91 38.44 8.78
CA GLU A 428 6.78 38.16 7.34
C GLU A 428 7.97 37.37 6.75
N GLN A 429 9.13 37.37 7.40
CA GLN A 429 10.36 36.71 6.91
C GLN A 429 10.59 35.31 7.51
N GLN A 430 9.68 34.84 8.35
CA GLN A 430 9.84 33.61 9.13
C GLN A 430 9.01 32.45 8.56
N THR A 431 9.51 31.23 8.71
CA THR A 431 8.83 30.00 8.27
C THR A 431 7.54 29.72 9.06
N SER A 432 6.63 28.87 8.57
CA SER A 432 5.31 28.65 9.19
C SER A 432 5.37 28.12 10.63
N ALA A 433 6.34 27.27 10.97
CA ALA A 433 6.53 26.73 12.31
C ALA A 433 6.99 27.80 13.30
N THR A 434 8.00 28.60 12.92
CA THR A 434 8.50 29.75 13.70
C THR A 434 7.47 30.86 13.84
N LYS A 435 6.51 30.97 12.91
CA LYS A 435 5.46 31.99 12.93
C LYS A 435 4.44 31.75 14.04
N SER A 436 4.06 30.49 14.29
CA SER A 436 3.14 30.13 15.38
C SER A 436 3.75 30.38 16.76
N GLU A 437 5.02 30.03 16.94
CA GLU A 437 5.77 30.29 18.19
C GLU A 437 5.97 31.80 18.42
N LEU A 438 6.30 32.55 17.36
CA LEU A 438 6.44 34.00 17.43
C LEU A 438 5.10 34.68 17.76
N MET A 439 3.99 34.22 17.19
CA MET A 439 2.64 34.73 17.51
C MET A 439 2.23 34.42 18.95
N ALA A 440 2.55 33.24 19.46
CA ALA A 440 2.31 32.89 20.86
C ALA A 440 3.15 33.76 21.82
N SER A 441 4.41 34.03 21.47
CA SER A 441 5.28 34.93 22.23
C SER A 441 4.78 36.37 22.22
N ILE A 442 4.33 36.89 21.07
CA ILE A 442 3.76 38.24 20.97
C ILE A 442 2.46 38.34 21.79
N ALA A 443 1.59 37.33 21.74
CA ALA A 443 0.37 37.30 22.54
C ALA A 443 0.67 37.31 24.05
N ALA A 444 1.68 36.55 24.49
CA ALA A 444 2.11 36.52 25.89
C ALA A 444 2.62 37.90 26.37
N ASP A 445 3.39 38.59 25.54
CA ASP A 445 3.93 39.93 25.88
C ASP A 445 2.84 41.01 25.90
N ILE A 446 1.84 40.92 25.00
CA ILE A 446 0.66 41.79 25.03
C ILE A 446 -0.10 41.56 26.34
N CYS A 447 -0.38 40.30 26.70
CA CYS A 447 -1.04 39.96 27.96
C CYS A 447 -0.25 40.48 29.18
N ALA A 448 1.07 40.31 29.21
CA ALA A 448 1.92 40.81 30.30
C ALA A 448 1.88 42.34 30.42
N THR A 449 1.79 43.05 29.28
CA THR A 449 1.64 44.51 29.24
C THR A 449 0.30 44.95 29.83
N PHE A 450 -0.80 44.30 29.44
CA PHE A 450 -2.13 44.57 30.01
C PHE A 450 -2.22 44.26 31.52
N ILE A 451 -1.60 43.17 31.97
CA ILE A 451 -1.53 42.82 33.40
C ILE A 451 -0.76 43.88 34.19
N SER A 452 0.37 44.37 33.64
CA SER A 452 1.16 45.41 34.29
C SER A 452 0.39 46.72 34.41
N ILE A 453 -0.36 47.10 33.38
CA ILE A 453 -1.20 48.30 33.36
C ILE A 453 -2.37 48.19 34.35
N ALA A 454 -3.01 47.02 34.42
CA ALA A 454 -4.04 46.75 35.42
C ALA A 454 -3.49 46.91 36.85
N LYS A 455 -2.27 46.40 37.09
CA LYS A 455 -1.59 46.54 38.39
C LYS A 455 -1.25 48.00 38.73
N TYR A 456 -0.72 48.77 37.78
CA TYR A 456 -0.50 50.22 37.99
C TYR A 456 -1.79 50.99 38.26
N SER A 457 -2.91 50.55 37.67
CA SER A 457 -4.25 51.12 37.93
C SER A 457 -4.75 50.79 39.34
N GLU A 458 -4.58 49.56 39.80
CA GLU A 458 -4.96 49.14 41.16
C GLU A 458 -4.11 49.83 42.23
N ASP A 459 -2.82 50.00 41.96
CA ASP A 459 -1.87 50.67 42.86
C ASP A 459 -1.98 52.22 42.82
N GLY A 460 -2.87 52.78 41.99
CA GLY A 460 -3.07 54.23 41.87
C GLY A 460 -1.90 55.01 41.24
N THR A 461 -0.99 54.33 40.56
CA THR A 461 0.25 54.88 39.98
C THR A 461 0.23 54.93 38.44
N LEU A 462 -0.95 54.77 37.84
CA LEU A 462 -1.11 54.79 36.39
C LEU A 462 -0.94 56.21 35.83
N HIS A 463 0.06 56.37 34.95
CA HIS A 463 0.34 57.62 34.25
C HIS A 463 0.22 57.40 32.74
N ALA A 464 0.01 58.49 31.97
CA ALA A 464 -0.20 58.45 30.52
C ALA A 464 0.92 57.73 29.74
N GLN A 465 2.15 57.76 30.26
CA GLN A 465 3.30 57.04 29.69
C GLN A 465 3.14 55.50 29.73
N HIS A 466 2.36 54.96 30.66
CA HIS A 466 2.11 53.52 30.78
C HIS A 466 1.08 53.02 29.75
N THR A 467 0.19 53.88 29.27
CA THR A 467 -0.84 53.53 28.29
C THR A 467 -0.40 53.76 26.84
N GLY A 468 0.59 54.61 26.58
CA GLY A 468 1.08 54.89 25.22
C GLY A 468 1.66 53.69 24.46
N VAL A 469 2.11 52.65 25.17
CA VAL A 469 2.57 51.39 24.56
C VAL A 469 1.41 50.61 23.93
N ILE A 470 0.20 50.70 24.50
CA ILE A 470 -1.01 50.06 23.96
C ILE A 470 -1.37 50.67 22.61
N ASP A 471 -1.35 52.00 22.50
CA ASP A 471 -1.71 52.69 21.26
C ASP A 471 -0.78 52.29 20.10
N MET A 472 0.52 52.12 20.40
CA MET A 472 1.51 51.65 19.45
C MET A 472 1.23 50.21 18.98
N VAL A 473 0.92 49.30 19.91
CA VAL A 473 0.56 47.90 19.58
C VAL A 473 -0.73 47.83 18.76
N ILE A 474 -1.77 48.59 19.13
CA ILE A 474 -3.04 48.65 18.40
C ILE A 474 -2.82 49.15 16.97
N GLN A 475 -2.00 50.20 16.80
CA GLN A 475 -1.70 50.75 15.48
C GLN A 475 -0.95 49.74 14.61
N THR A 476 0.08 49.06 15.15
CA THR A 476 0.81 48.01 14.43
C THR A 476 -0.07 46.82 14.03
N ILE A 477 -1.01 46.40 14.88
CA ILE A 477 -1.97 45.33 14.55
C ILE A 477 -2.89 45.77 13.41
N ARG A 478 -3.43 47.00 13.47
CA ARG A 478 -4.28 47.57 12.41
C ARG A 478 -3.54 47.65 11.07
N ASP A 479 -2.29 48.09 11.06
CA ASP A 479 -1.50 48.22 9.84
C ASP A 479 -1.11 46.86 9.25
N THR A 480 -0.94 45.83 10.09
CA THR A 480 -0.69 44.45 9.67
C THR A 480 -1.92 43.81 9.03
N ASP A 481 -3.12 44.03 9.59
CA ASP A 481 -4.38 43.51 9.05
C ASP A 481 -4.68 44.08 7.64
N VAL A 482 -4.41 45.37 7.42
CA VAL A 482 -4.55 46.01 6.10
C VAL A 482 -3.59 45.43 5.06
N LYS A 483 -2.32 45.21 5.42
CA LYS A 483 -1.32 44.60 4.53
C LYS A 483 -1.67 43.15 4.18
N GLN A 484 -2.10 42.34 5.15
CA GLN A 484 -2.51 40.95 4.89
C GLN A 484 -3.77 40.88 4.02
N ARG A 485 -4.73 41.79 4.23
CA ARG A 485 -5.94 41.89 3.39
C ARG A 485 -5.61 42.20 1.93
N HIS A 486 -4.67 43.11 1.68
CA HIS A 486 -4.21 43.40 0.31
C HIS A 486 -3.46 42.23 -0.34
N LEU A 487 -2.72 41.44 0.43
CA LEU A 487 -2.01 40.26 -0.07
C LEU A 487 -3.00 39.14 -0.44
N LEU A 488 -3.98 38.88 0.43
CA LEU A 488 -5.09 37.96 0.19
C LEU A 488 -5.89 38.36 -1.04
N ASP A 489 -6.20 39.65 -1.21
CA ASP A 489 -6.88 40.15 -2.41
C ASP A 489 -6.08 39.90 -3.70
N ARG A 490 -4.74 40.04 -3.66
CA ARG A 490 -3.88 39.70 -4.81
C ARG A 490 -3.88 38.20 -5.10
N GLN A 491 -3.80 37.36 -4.07
CA GLN A 491 -3.87 35.90 -4.21
C GLN A 491 -5.23 35.45 -4.76
N VAL A 492 -6.33 35.98 -4.24
CA VAL A 492 -7.69 35.71 -4.74
C VAL A 492 -7.84 36.14 -6.20
N ARG A 493 -7.30 37.30 -6.61
CA ARG A 493 -7.28 37.72 -8.02
C ARG A 493 -6.48 36.78 -8.90
N ARG A 494 -5.33 36.29 -8.44
CA ARG A 494 -4.51 35.29 -9.16
C ARG A 494 -5.26 33.98 -9.33
N LEU A 495 -5.82 33.43 -8.26
CA LEU A 495 -6.59 32.19 -8.26
C LEU A 495 -7.83 32.28 -9.16
N ARG A 496 -8.50 33.43 -9.22
CA ARG A 496 -9.62 33.65 -10.15
C ARG A 496 -9.18 33.61 -11.62
N LYS A 497 -8.01 34.17 -11.96
CA LYS A 497 -7.45 34.10 -13.33
C LYS A 497 -7.08 32.66 -13.69
N GLU A 498 -6.46 31.94 -12.76
CA GLU A 498 -6.05 30.55 -12.93
C GLU A 498 -7.26 29.61 -13.11
N LYS A 499 -8.30 29.77 -12.28
CA LYS A 499 -9.59 29.06 -12.45
C LYS A 499 -10.21 29.32 -13.83
N LYS A 500 -10.18 30.56 -14.33
CA LYS A 500 -10.71 30.91 -15.67
C LYS A 500 -9.90 30.25 -16.78
N TRP A 501 -8.57 30.20 -16.63
CA TRP A 501 -7.67 29.53 -17.58
C TRP A 501 -7.90 28.02 -17.62
N ILE A 502 -7.96 27.36 -16.45
CA ILE A 502 -8.24 25.91 -16.33
C ILE A 502 -9.58 25.57 -16.99
N ARG A 503 -10.64 26.35 -16.71
CA ARG A 503 -11.97 26.13 -17.31
C ARG A 503 -11.95 26.22 -18.84
N LYS A 504 -11.19 27.15 -19.41
CA LYS A 504 -11.03 27.29 -20.87
C LYS A 504 -10.26 26.11 -21.47
N LYS A 505 -9.20 25.65 -20.79
CA LYS A 505 -8.42 24.46 -21.20
C LYS A 505 -9.26 23.18 -21.17
N TYR A 506 -10.02 22.98 -20.09
CA TYR A 506 -10.93 21.84 -19.96
C TYR A 506 -12.03 21.84 -21.03
N SER A 507 -12.65 23.00 -21.29
CA SER A 507 -13.66 23.13 -22.35
C SER A 507 -13.13 22.76 -23.74
N ARG A 508 -11.86 23.08 -24.03
CA ARG A 508 -11.22 22.74 -25.31
C ARG A 508 -10.94 21.23 -25.40
N LEU A 509 -10.44 20.63 -24.33
CA LEU A 509 -10.18 19.19 -24.26
C LEU A 509 -11.46 18.36 -24.38
N ALA A 510 -12.54 18.79 -23.70
CA ALA A 510 -13.85 18.15 -23.82
C ALA A 510 -14.39 18.19 -25.26
N GLY A 511 -14.26 19.34 -25.94
CA GLY A 511 -14.65 19.45 -27.35
C GLY A 511 -13.82 18.56 -28.29
N GLN A 512 -12.52 18.38 -28.02
CA GLN A 512 -11.65 17.46 -28.76
C GLN A 512 -12.06 16.00 -28.54
N ALA A 513 -12.37 15.62 -27.29
CA ALA A 513 -12.85 14.28 -26.95
C ALA A 513 -14.20 13.96 -27.61
N ASP A 514 -15.14 14.91 -27.63
CA ASP A 514 -16.43 14.75 -28.33
C ASP A 514 -16.26 14.65 -29.85
N GLY A 515 -15.25 15.31 -30.41
CA GLY A 515 -14.87 15.17 -31.82
C GLY A 515 -14.36 13.76 -32.13
N LEU A 516 -13.39 13.28 -31.35
CA LEU A 516 -12.84 11.92 -31.44
C LEU A 516 -13.94 10.85 -31.28
N GLY A 517 -14.82 11.00 -30.29
CA GLY A 517 -15.94 10.09 -30.05
C GLY A 517 -16.87 9.95 -31.27
N ARG A 518 -17.19 11.05 -31.95
CA ARG A 518 -18.00 11.04 -33.18
C ARG A 518 -17.28 10.35 -34.34
N THR A 519 -15.98 10.56 -34.49
CA THR A 519 -15.16 9.88 -35.50
C THR A 519 -15.10 8.37 -35.25
N TYR A 520 -14.90 7.95 -34.00
CA TYR A 520 -14.91 6.53 -33.61
C TYR A 520 -16.27 5.87 -33.86
N GLN A 521 -17.37 6.52 -33.48
CA GLN A 521 -18.72 6.01 -33.75
C GLN A 521 -18.99 5.85 -35.24
N THR A 522 -18.49 6.77 -36.07
CA THR A 522 -18.63 6.70 -37.53
C THR A 522 -17.82 5.54 -38.11
N LYS A 523 -16.55 5.36 -37.69
CA LYS A 523 -15.73 4.21 -38.08
C LYS A 523 -16.34 2.88 -37.64
N ALA A 524 -16.85 2.81 -36.41
CA ALA A 524 -17.51 1.61 -35.89
C ALA A 524 -18.79 1.25 -36.66
N ARG A 525 -19.57 2.25 -37.10
CA ARG A 525 -20.74 2.02 -37.98
C ARG A 525 -20.32 1.46 -39.34
N LYS A 526 -19.29 2.03 -39.97
CA LYS A 526 -18.76 1.53 -41.26
C LYS A 526 -18.25 0.09 -41.14
N LEU A 527 -17.49 -0.22 -40.09
CA LEU A 527 -17.01 -1.58 -39.82
C LEU A 527 -18.16 -2.58 -39.59
N LYS A 528 -19.23 -2.18 -38.90
CA LYS A 528 -20.42 -3.04 -38.72
C LYS A 528 -21.15 -3.33 -40.01
N ILE A 529 -21.20 -2.37 -40.95
CA ILE A 529 -21.80 -2.57 -42.27
C ILE A 529 -20.93 -3.55 -43.07
N ALA A 530 -19.62 -3.30 -43.17
CA ALA A 530 -18.69 -4.16 -43.87
C ALA A 530 -18.68 -5.60 -43.31
N LEU A 531 -18.78 -5.76 -41.99
CA LEU A 531 -18.87 -7.07 -41.35
C LEU A 531 -20.15 -7.83 -41.77
N ARG A 532 -21.29 -7.15 -41.88
CA ARG A 532 -22.55 -7.77 -42.34
C ARG A 532 -22.48 -8.17 -43.81
N GLU A 533 -21.86 -7.34 -44.65
CA GLU A 533 -21.66 -7.64 -46.07
C GLU A 533 -20.76 -8.87 -46.23
N ALA A 534 -19.64 -8.92 -45.51
CA ALA A 534 -18.74 -10.07 -45.50
C ALA A 534 -19.44 -11.36 -45.00
N GLN A 535 -20.24 -11.26 -43.94
CA GLN A 535 -21.04 -12.39 -43.44
C GLN A 535 -22.08 -12.88 -44.47
N GLY A 536 -22.72 -11.95 -45.18
CA GLY A 536 -23.64 -12.27 -46.27
C GLY A 536 -22.95 -13.02 -47.41
N GLU A 537 -21.75 -12.58 -47.79
CA GLU A 537 -20.98 -13.20 -48.86
C GLU A 537 -20.48 -14.61 -48.47
N VAL A 538 -20.02 -14.78 -47.22
CA VAL A 538 -19.67 -16.12 -46.69
C VAL A 538 -20.88 -17.06 -46.75
N MET A 539 -22.07 -16.59 -46.37
CA MET A 539 -23.30 -17.39 -46.43
C MET A 539 -23.68 -17.74 -47.88
N ARG A 540 -23.50 -16.82 -48.83
CA ARG A 540 -23.71 -17.07 -50.26
C ARG A 540 -22.78 -18.18 -50.78
N LEU A 541 -21.49 -18.06 -50.47
CA LEU A 541 -20.47 -19.03 -50.88
C LEU A 541 -20.69 -20.40 -50.24
N GLN A 542 -21.15 -20.46 -48.99
CA GLN A 542 -21.53 -21.71 -48.32
C GLN A 542 -22.72 -22.37 -49.04
N ASN A 543 -23.76 -21.62 -49.40
CA ASN A 543 -24.89 -22.15 -50.16
C ASN A 543 -24.48 -22.66 -51.55
N GLU A 544 -23.60 -21.95 -52.26
CA GLU A 544 -23.07 -22.41 -53.55
C GLU A 544 -22.25 -23.69 -53.41
N ARG A 545 -21.38 -23.77 -52.39
CA ARG A 545 -20.64 -24.99 -52.06
C ARG A 545 -21.58 -26.16 -51.80
N ASP A 546 -22.60 -25.96 -50.98
CA ASP A 546 -23.54 -27.02 -50.59
C ASP A 546 -24.38 -27.50 -51.79
N MET A 547 -24.78 -26.58 -52.68
CA MET A 547 -25.43 -26.94 -53.96
C MET A 547 -24.51 -27.74 -54.88
N LEU A 548 -23.24 -27.34 -55.00
CA LEU A 548 -22.25 -28.06 -55.80
C LEU A 548 -21.96 -29.46 -55.22
N GLN A 549 -21.84 -29.58 -53.90
CA GLN A 549 -21.69 -30.87 -53.21
C GLN A 549 -22.90 -31.78 -53.45
N ALA A 550 -24.13 -31.24 -53.37
CA ALA A 550 -25.34 -32.00 -53.66
C ALA A 550 -25.41 -32.44 -55.14
N PHE A 551 -25.00 -31.58 -56.07
CA PHE A 551 -24.94 -31.90 -57.50
C PHE A 551 -23.91 -33.00 -57.80
N LEU A 552 -22.72 -32.92 -57.21
CA LEU A 552 -21.66 -33.93 -57.36
C LEU A 552 -22.09 -35.29 -56.81
N LYS A 553 -22.75 -35.30 -55.64
CA LYS A 553 -23.31 -36.51 -55.01
C LYS A 553 -24.38 -37.17 -55.88
N ASN A 554 -25.26 -36.40 -56.50
CA ASN A 554 -26.31 -36.91 -57.39
C ASN A 554 -25.78 -37.48 -58.72
N ARG A 555 -24.57 -37.12 -59.15
CA ARG A 555 -23.93 -37.66 -60.37
C ARG A 555 -23.01 -38.86 -60.10
N GLY A 556 -23.00 -39.40 -58.89
CA GLY A 556 -22.24 -40.60 -58.53
C GLY A 556 -20.74 -40.37 -58.36
N TYR A 557 -20.29 -39.12 -58.25
CA TYR A 557 -18.91 -38.81 -57.87
C TYR A 557 -18.78 -38.95 -56.35
N ALA A 558 -17.99 -39.92 -55.89
CA ALA A 558 -17.63 -40.03 -54.48
C ALA A 558 -16.70 -38.87 -54.13
N LEU A 559 -17.17 -37.97 -53.27
CA LEU A 559 -16.31 -36.98 -52.62
C LEU A 559 -15.57 -37.72 -51.50
N ASN A 560 -14.23 -37.77 -51.58
CA ASN A 560 -13.41 -38.15 -50.43
C ASN A 560 -13.62 -37.07 -49.35
N ASP A 561 -14.34 -37.42 -48.30
CA ASP A 561 -14.40 -36.67 -47.05
C ASP A 561 -13.03 -36.75 -46.38
N ASN A 562 -12.08 -35.93 -46.83
CA ASN A 562 -10.83 -35.63 -46.13
C ASN A 562 -10.20 -34.39 -46.76
N VAL A 563 -10.78 -33.22 -46.44
CA VAL A 563 -10.01 -31.98 -46.30
C VAL A 563 -10.46 -31.37 -44.98
N ASP A 564 -10.09 -32.03 -43.89
CA ASP A 564 -9.88 -31.32 -42.64
C ASP A 564 -8.83 -30.25 -42.91
N GLY A 565 -9.18 -28.99 -42.62
CA GLY A 565 -8.29 -27.84 -42.76
C GLY A 565 -7.12 -27.90 -41.80
N LYS A 566 -6.16 -28.79 -42.05
CA LYS A 566 -4.76 -28.64 -41.67
C LYS A 566 -3.99 -28.31 -42.94
N GLY A 567 -4.02 -27.03 -43.31
CA GLY A 567 -3.03 -26.48 -44.24
C GLY A 567 -1.71 -26.37 -43.49
N GLU A 568 -0.74 -27.16 -43.94
CA GLU A 568 0.67 -27.07 -43.57
C GLU A 568 1.19 -25.64 -43.76
N GLU A 569 2.11 -25.24 -42.89
CA GLU A 569 2.97 -24.07 -43.06
C GLU A 569 3.64 -24.16 -44.45
N VAL A 570 3.35 -23.17 -45.30
CA VAL A 570 4.16 -22.89 -46.48
C VAL A 570 4.84 -21.57 -46.21
N ASP A 571 6.12 -21.66 -45.84
CA ASP A 571 7.06 -20.55 -45.87
C ASP A 571 7.05 -19.92 -47.27
N GLY A 572 6.57 -18.69 -47.34
CA GLY A 572 6.60 -17.85 -48.53
C GLY A 572 6.97 -16.44 -48.10
N GLU A 573 8.27 -16.13 -48.18
CA GLU A 573 8.78 -14.77 -48.15
C GLU A 573 8.01 -13.93 -49.17
N TYR A 574 7.28 -12.92 -48.69
CA TYR A 574 6.80 -11.82 -49.52
C TYR A 574 7.55 -10.57 -49.09
N GLU A 575 8.53 -10.20 -49.90
CA GLU A 575 9.11 -8.86 -49.93
C GLU A 575 7.97 -7.83 -50.09
N LEU A 576 7.80 -6.97 -49.09
CA LEU A 576 7.03 -5.75 -49.24
C LEU A 576 7.93 -4.73 -49.94
N ALA A 577 7.64 -4.51 -51.22
CA ALA A 577 8.20 -3.40 -51.98
C ALA A 577 7.87 -2.08 -51.29
N GLU A 578 8.91 -1.30 -50.99
CA GLU A 578 8.82 0.12 -50.71
C GLU A 578 8.28 0.82 -51.96
N GLU A 579 7.09 1.43 -51.86
CA GLU A 579 6.68 2.50 -52.75
C GLU A 579 6.60 3.80 -51.95
N ASP A 580 7.48 4.73 -52.34
CA ASP A 580 7.55 6.14 -52.00
C ASP A 580 6.19 6.84 -52.13
N GLU A 581 5.69 7.42 -51.04
CA GLU A 581 4.85 8.63 -51.10
C GLU A 581 5.48 9.74 -50.25
N THR A 582 6.42 10.45 -50.86
CA THR A 582 6.73 11.84 -50.50
C THR A 582 5.60 12.75 -50.96
N ALA A 583 4.81 13.32 -50.04
CA ALA A 583 4.15 14.62 -50.23
C ALA A 583 3.54 15.18 -48.92
N ASN A 584 4.21 16.19 -48.36
CA ASN A 584 3.69 17.39 -47.70
C ASN A 584 2.50 17.26 -46.72
N ASP A 585 2.80 17.30 -45.43
CA ASP A 585 1.93 17.93 -44.43
C ASP A 585 2.72 19.05 -43.72
N GLU A 586 2.66 20.25 -44.31
CA GLU A 586 2.72 21.51 -43.54
C GLU A 586 1.33 21.77 -42.94
N ASP A 587 1.33 22.30 -41.71
CA ASP A 587 0.20 22.76 -40.89
C ASP A 587 -0.71 21.72 -40.20
N LEU A 588 -0.45 21.46 -38.91
CA LEU A 588 -1.44 21.44 -37.82
C LEU A 588 -0.84 21.51 -36.40
#